data_AF-A0A5J5DKW0-F1
#
_entry.id   AF-A0A5J5DKW0-F1
#
_cell.length_a   1.000
_cell.length_b   1.000
_cell.length_c   1.000
_cell.angle_alpha   90.00
_cell.angle_beta   90.00
_cell.angle_gamma   90.00
#
_symmetry.space_group_name_H-M   'P 1'
#
loop_
_entity.id
_entity.type
_entity.pdbx_description
1 polymer ?
#
loop_
_entity_poly.entity_id
_entity_poly.type
_entity_poly.pdbx_seq_one_letter_code
_entity_poly.pdbx_strand_id
1 'polypeptide(L)'
;MRSVIHSGSCRFLYNRSGEWSDGTVPILATTAAGFTYIAFLMVLALCHVALGQQLNLHWLHKIGVAAALFTTIVGVISVNQTWGQEWDVIPISLQATGPFLHIGALAAVTALSWIVAGQVARTEKTMFQVVVVLLYLSALLGLYVVPLYITSPCIMDPTTLKQRPDVIGHQGAPMLAPENTLWSFQRALQMNVTGFEADVAISVDGVPFLMHDRTLRRTTDVEKVFPDRQMEDASFFNWTDLQQLNAGQWFLK
;
A
#
# COMPACT_ATOMS: atom_id res chain seq x y z
N MET A 1 -6.79 -5.23 -9.45
CA MET A 1 -5.66 -5.69 -8.60
C MET A 1 -5.73 -5.22 -7.14
N ARG A 2 -6.47 -4.15 -6.76
CA ARG A 2 -6.62 -3.74 -5.35
C ARG A 2 -7.50 -4.65 -4.47
N SER A 3 -8.37 -5.50 -5.04
CA SER A 3 -9.32 -6.29 -4.24
C SER A 3 -8.77 -7.63 -3.72
N VAL A 4 -7.75 -8.21 -4.37
CA VAL A 4 -7.30 -9.58 -4.03
C VAL A 4 -6.40 -9.62 -2.79
N ILE A 5 -5.55 -8.61 -2.58
CA ILE A 5 -4.63 -8.56 -1.44
C ILE A 5 -5.38 -8.27 -0.12
N HIS A 6 -6.47 -7.49 -0.17
CA HIS A 6 -7.28 -7.21 1.01
C HIS A 6 -8.17 -8.38 1.45
N SER A 7 -8.39 -9.36 0.56
CA SER A 7 -9.29 -10.49 0.82
C SER A 7 -8.67 -11.54 1.76
N GLY A 8 -7.35 -11.78 1.69
CA GLY A 8 -6.69 -12.84 2.46
C GLY A 8 -6.71 -12.60 3.98
N SER A 9 -6.30 -11.40 4.41
CA SER A 9 -6.17 -11.05 5.82
C SER A 9 -7.50 -10.95 6.55
N CYS A 10 -8.51 -10.35 5.91
CA CYS A 10 -9.84 -10.24 6.49
C CYS A 10 -10.57 -11.59 6.52
N ARG A 11 -10.32 -12.48 5.55
CA ARG A 11 -10.91 -13.82 5.52
C ARG A 11 -10.37 -14.75 6.61
N PHE A 12 -9.08 -14.66 6.95
CA PHE A 12 -8.49 -15.45 8.04
C PHE A 12 -9.07 -15.07 9.41
N LEU A 13 -9.19 -13.77 9.70
CA LEU A 13 -9.78 -13.28 10.94
C LEU A 13 -11.28 -13.63 11.02
N TYR A 14 -12.03 -13.40 9.93
CA TYR A 14 -13.45 -13.76 9.85
C TYR A 14 -13.72 -15.24 10.11
N ASN A 15 -12.88 -16.15 9.59
CA ASN A 15 -13.06 -17.59 9.79
C ASN A 15 -12.83 -18.04 11.25
N ARG A 16 -12.21 -17.20 12.09
CA ARG A 16 -11.90 -17.51 13.49
C ARG A 16 -12.78 -16.77 14.49
N SER A 17 -13.16 -15.52 14.20
CA SER A 17 -13.96 -14.67 15.08
C SER A 17 -15.42 -14.51 14.64
N GLY A 18 -15.76 -14.79 13.37
CA GLY A 18 -17.08 -14.52 12.80
C GLY A 18 -17.35 -13.04 12.52
N GLU A 19 -16.40 -12.14 12.81
CA GLU A 19 -16.54 -10.70 12.63
C GLU A 19 -15.48 -10.16 11.65
N TRP A 20 -15.91 -9.26 10.78
CA TRP A 20 -15.01 -8.49 9.91
C TRP A 20 -14.41 -7.35 10.74
N SER A 21 -13.19 -7.56 11.23
CA SER A 21 -12.43 -6.53 11.94
C SER A 21 -11.10 -6.28 11.25
N ASP A 22 -10.87 -5.03 10.85
CA ASP A 22 -9.60 -4.62 10.28
C ASP A 22 -8.58 -4.35 11.39
N GLY A 23 -7.93 -5.42 11.85
CA GLY A 23 -6.87 -5.36 12.86
C GLY A 23 -5.62 -4.60 12.40
N THR A 24 -5.51 -4.24 11.12
CA THR A 24 -4.33 -3.53 10.59
C THR A 24 -4.30 -2.06 10.98
N VAL A 25 -5.46 -1.41 11.09
CA VAL A 25 -5.59 0.01 11.47
C VAL A 25 -4.97 0.31 12.85
N PRO A 26 -5.31 -0.40 13.95
CA PRO A 26 -4.71 -0.14 15.25
C PRO A 26 -3.21 -0.48 15.27
N ILE A 27 -2.76 -1.51 14.54
CA ILE A 27 -1.32 -1.86 14.43
C ILE A 27 -0.55 -0.74 13.74
N LEU A 28 -1.06 -0.24 12.61
CA LEU A 28 -0.46 0.86 11.85
C LEU A 28 -0.44 2.14 12.68
N ALA A 29 -1.55 2.49 13.34
CA ALA A 29 -1.66 3.69 14.15
C ALA A 29 -0.67 3.68 15.34
N THR A 30 -0.60 2.57 16.08
CA THR A 30 0.32 2.43 17.23
C THR A 30 1.78 2.44 16.81
N THR A 31 2.12 1.75 15.71
CA THR A 31 3.48 1.73 15.16
C THR A 31 3.90 3.11 14.64
N ALA A 32 3.01 3.82 13.93
CA ALA A 32 3.26 5.17 13.45
C ALA A 32 3.44 6.18 14.59
N ALA A 33 2.61 6.08 15.65
CA ALA A 33 2.76 6.91 16.84
C ALA A 33 4.09 6.63 17.56
N GLY A 34 4.47 5.36 17.71
CA GLY A 34 5.76 4.98 18.28
C GLY A 34 6.95 5.51 17.48
N PHE A 35 6.90 5.36 16.14
CA PHE A 35 7.95 5.84 15.25
C PHE A 35 8.08 7.37 15.29
N THR A 36 6.97 8.11 15.20
CA THR A 36 7.00 9.59 15.24
C THR A 36 7.52 10.10 16.59
N TYR A 37 7.14 9.45 17.69
CA TYR A 37 7.65 9.76 19.02
C TYR A 37 9.16 9.55 19.12
N ILE A 38 9.67 8.39 18.68
CA ILE A 38 11.11 8.09 18.71
C ILE A 38 11.87 9.04 17.79
N ALA A 39 11.37 9.31 16.57
CA ALA A 39 11.98 10.23 15.63
C ALA A 39 12.09 11.65 16.21
N PHE A 40 11.04 12.12 16.88
CA PHE A 40 11.05 13.42 17.57
C PHE A 40 12.12 13.46 18.67
N LEU A 41 12.21 12.42 19.51
CA LEU A 41 13.25 12.32 20.54
C LEU A 41 14.66 12.27 19.94
N MET A 42 14.84 11.60 18.80
CA MET A 42 16.11 11.56 18.08
C MET A 42 16.51 12.95 17.56
N VAL A 43 15.57 13.73 17.01
CA VAL A 43 15.84 15.10 16.57
C VAL A 43 16.25 15.98 17.75
N LEU A 44 15.53 15.91 18.87
CA LEU A 44 15.91 16.64 20.09
C LEU A 44 17.29 16.22 20.60
N ALA A 45 17.59 14.92 20.58
CA ALA A 45 18.90 14.40 20.95
C ALA A 45 20.02 14.99 20.08
N LEU A 46 19.82 15.06 18.77
CA LEU A 46 20.77 15.69 17.84
C LEU A 46 20.94 17.19 18.12
N CYS A 47 19.87 17.92 18.42
CA CYS A 47 19.93 19.33 18.81
C CYS A 47 20.74 19.54 20.09
N HIS A 48 20.54 18.70 21.11
CA HIS A 48 21.31 18.76 22.35
C HIS A 48 22.80 18.51 22.12
N VAL A 49 23.13 17.50 21.32
CA VAL A 49 24.53 17.19 20.94
C VAL A 49 25.15 18.36 20.17
N ALA A 50 24.41 19.00 19.26
CA ALA A 50 24.90 20.15 18.50
C ALA A 50 25.25 21.36 19.41
N LEU A 51 24.45 21.58 20.45
CA LEU A 51 24.65 22.60 21.49
C LEU A 51 25.68 22.22 22.57
N GLY A 52 26.25 21.01 22.51
CA GLY A 52 27.21 20.51 23.50
C GLY A 52 26.61 20.24 24.88
N GLN A 53 25.28 20.06 24.95
CA GLN A 53 24.56 19.78 26.19
C GLN A 53 24.55 18.27 26.49
N GLN A 54 24.52 17.91 27.77
CA GLN A 54 24.42 16.50 28.17
C GLN A 54 23.05 15.92 27.84
N LEU A 55 23.04 14.68 27.35
CA LEU A 55 21.82 13.97 26.94
C LEU A 55 21.13 13.32 28.15
N ASN A 56 20.34 14.11 28.87
CA ASN A 56 19.60 13.62 30.02
C ASN A 56 18.16 13.28 29.64
N LEU A 57 17.94 12.01 29.27
CA LEU A 57 16.60 11.51 28.96
C LEU A 57 15.80 11.29 30.24
N HIS A 58 14.70 12.03 30.41
CA HIS A 58 13.80 11.87 31.55
C HIS A 58 13.24 10.43 31.62
N TRP A 59 12.98 9.93 32.84
CA TRP A 59 12.55 8.55 33.06
C TRP A 59 11.26 8.20 32.30
N LEU A 60 10.36 9.17 32.13
CA LEU A 60 9.14 9.02 31.32
C LEU A 60 9.44 8.61 29.88
N HIS A 61 10.42 9.24 29.24
CA HIS A 61 10.81 8.92 27.86
C HIS A 61 11.54 7.57 27.79
N LYS A 62 12.28 7.18 28.83
CA LYS A 62 12.87 5.83 28.91
C LYS A 62 11.77 4.75 28.90
N ILE A 63 10.70 4.97 29.66
CA ILE A 63 9.53 4.09 29.64
C ILE A 63 8.87 4.11 28.27
N GLY A 64 8.67 5.28 27.67
CA GLY A 64 8.07 5.41 26.34
C GLY A 64 8.84 4.66 25.25
N VAL A 65 10.17 4.79 25.23
CA VAL A 65 11.04 4.06 24.28
C VAL A 65 11.00 2.56 24.56
N ALA A 66 11.05 2.12 25.82
CA ALA A 66 10.95 0.71 26.18
C ALA A 66 9.60 0.10 25.78
N ALA A 67 8.50 0.84 25.99
CA ALA A 67 7.17 0.43 25.57
C ALA A 67 7.06 0.30 24.04
N ALA A 68 7.57 1.28 23.29
CA ALA A 68 7.59 1.23 21.82
C ALA A 68 8.44 0.07 21.28
N LEU A 69 9.56 -0.25 21.92
CA LEU A 69 10.37 -1.42 21.58
C LEU A 69 9.60 -2.71 21.85
N PHE A 70 8.98 -2.83 23.02
CA PHE A 70 8.19 -4.01 23.39
C PHE A 70 7.02 -4.23 22.42
N THR A 71 6.24 -3.18 22.10
CA THR A 71 5.13 -3.29 21.15
C THR A 71 5.60 -3.68 19.76
N THR A 72 6.76 -3.18 19.32
CA THR A 72 7.35 -3.57 18.02
C THR A 72 7.75 -5.04 18.01
N ILE A 73 8.40 -5.54 19.06
CA ILE A 73 8.79 -6.96 19.17
C ILE A 73 7.55 -7.85 19.15
N VAL A 74 6.54 -7.53 19.96
CA VAL A 74 5.27 -8.27 19.99
C VAL A 74 4.60 -8.24 18.62
N GLY A 75 4.54 -7.07 17.97
CA GLY A 75 3.98 -6.91 16.64
C GLY A 75 4.68 -7.78 15.58
N VAL A 76 6.02 -7.80 15.57
CA VAL A 76 6.80 -8.64 14.65
C VAL A 76 6.54 -10.13 14.90
N ILE A 77 6.48 -10.57 16.16
CA ILE A 77 6.16 -11.96 16.51
C ILE A 77 4.74 -12.32 16.04
N SER A 78 3.76 -11.46 16.28
CA SER A 78 2.37 -11.65 15.85
C SER A 78 2.25 -11.74 14.32
N VAL A 79 2.95 -10.87 13.59
CA VAL A 79 3.00 -10.92 12.11
C VAL A 79 3.64 -12.23 11.65
N ASN A 80 4.74 -12.64 12.27
CA ASN A 80 5.41 -13.89 11.91
C ASN A 80 4.54 -15.14 12.11
N GLN A 81 3.72 -15.16 13.16
CA GLN A 81 2.82 -16.28 13.44
C GLN A 81 1.56 -16.27 12.57
N THR A 82 1.05 -15.10 12.20
CA THR A 82 -0.24 -14.94 11.51
C THR A 82 -0.09 -14.84 9.99
N TRP A 83 0.95 -14.15 9.53
CA TRP A 83 1.17 -13.75 8.14
C TRP A 83 2.59 -14.08 7.68
N GLY A 84 3.10 -15.26 8.04
CA GLY A 84 4.47 -15.66 7.71
C GLY A 84 4.79 -15.62 6.20
N GLN A 85 3.80 -15.80 5.33
CA GLN A 85 3.98 -15.72 3.87
C GLN A 85 4.21 -14.29 3.36
N GLU A 86 3.72 -13.28 4.10
CA GLU A 86 3.86 -11.89 3.70
C GLU A 86 5.30 -11.36 3.89
N TRP A 87 6.17 -12.10 4.58
CA TRP A 87 7.60 -11.76 4.67
C TRP A 87 8.28 -11.70 3.30
N ASP A 88 7.78 -12.47 2.32
CA ASP A 88 8.26 -12.45 0.94
C ASP A 88 7.99 -11.11 0.24
N VAL A 89 7.08 -10.28 0.76
CA VAL A 89 6.77 -8.94 0.23
C VAL A 89 7.83 -7.92 0.63
N ILE A 90 8.55 -8.12 1.74
CA ILE A 90 9.59 -7.18 2.20
C ILE A 90 10.72 -7.01 1.18
N PRO A 91 11.38 -8.06 0.65
CA PRO A 91 12.45 -7.88 -0.32
C PRO A 91 11.97 -7.17 -1.59
N ILE A 92 10.76 -7.51 -2.05
CA ILE A 92 10.13 -6.85 -3.21
C ILE A 92 9.89 -5.37 -2.93
N SER A 93 9.39 -5.04 -1.74
CA SER A 93 9.14 -3.67 -1.30
C SER A 93 10.43 -2.87 -1.18
N LEU A 94 11.50 -3.45 -0.64
CA LEU A 94 12.81 -2.83 -0.54
C LEU A 94 13.45 -2.61 -1.91
N GLN A 95 13.29 -3.54 -2.85
CA GLN A 95 13.75 -3.36 -4.23
C GLN A 95 12.97 -2.24 -4.94
N ALA A 96 11.64 -2.21 -4.78
CA ALA A 96 10.79 -1.18 -5.38
C ALA A 96 11.05 0.21 -4.79
N THR A 97 11.31 0.29 -3.48
CA THR A 97 11.54 1.57 -2.78
C THR A 97 13.02 1.96 -2.67
N GLY A 98 13.93 1.08 -3.10
CA GLY A 98 15.39 1.24 -2.98
C GLY A 98 15.92 2.60 -3.45
N PRO A 99 15.56 3.10 -4.65
CA PRO A 99 15.99 4.41 -5.11
C PRO A 99 15.56 5.57 -4.19
N PHE A 100 14.34 5.52 -3.66
CA PHE A 100 13.83 6.56 -2.75
C PHE A 100 14.52 6.50 -1.38
N LEU A 101 14.74 5.28 -0.85
CA LEU A 101 15.49 5.07 0.38
C LEU A 101 16.94 5.57 0.25
N HIS A 102 17.57 5.36 -0.91
CA HIS A 102 18.91 5.85 -1.20
C HIS A 102 18.99 7.38 -1.22
N ILE A 103 18.07 8.04 -1.93
CA ILE A 103 17.99 9.51 -1.96
C ILE A 103 17.76 10.07 -0.55
N GLY A 104 16.84 9.45 0.21
CA GLY A 104 16.58 9.84 1.60
C GLY A 104 17.81 9.70 2.50
N ALA A 105 18.55 8.59 2.36
CA ALA A 105 19.81 8.38 3.09
C ALA A 105 20.87 9.41 2.71
N LEU A 106 20.98 9.79 1.43
CA LEU A 106 21.93 10.80 0.96
C LEU A 106 21.60 12.18 1.53
N ALA A 107 20.32 12.55 1.53
CA ALA A 107 19.86 13.78 2.15
C ALA A 107 20.17 13.81 3.65
N ALA A 108 19.93 12.70 4.38
CA ALA A 108 20.25 12.58 5.79
C ALA A 108 21.76 12.70 6.07
N VAL A 109 22.62 11.95 5.35
CA VAL A 109 24.08 12.01 5.53
C VAL A 109 24.63 13.40 5.19
N THR A 110 24.04 14.07 4.19
CA THR A 110 24.39 15.44 3.83
C THR A 110 23.98 16.42 4.94
N ALA A 111 22.78 16.29 5.50
CA ALA A 111 22.34 17.13 6.62
C ALA A 111 23.20 16.93 7.88
N LEU A 112 23.64 15.69 8.15
CA LEU A 112 24.51 15.36 9.28
C LEU A 112 25.96 15.82 9.09
N SER A 113 26.38 16.16 7.86
CA SER A 113 27.77 16.57 7.55
C SER A 113 28.25 17.73 8.42
N TRP A 114 27.41 18.74 8.65
CA TRP A 114 27.73 19.90 9.49
C TRP A 114 27.96 19.50 10.95
N ILE A 115 27.15 18.57 11.49
CA ILE A 115 27.30 18.11 12.88
C ILE A 115 28.62 17.36 13.04
N VAL A 116 28.94 16.47 12.08
CA VAL A 116 30.21 15.73 12.05
C VAL A 116 31.40 16.69 11.95
N ALA A 117 31.36 17.64 11.02
CA ALA A 117 32.40 18.66 10.88
C ALA A 117 32.59 19.48 12.17
N GLY A 118 31.49 19.88 12.81
CA GLY A 118 31.51 20.62 14.08
C GLY A 118 32.05 19.80 15.26
N GLN A 119 31.86 18.47 15.29
CA GLN A 119 32.46 17.60 16.31
C GLN A 119 33.97 17.41 16.08
N VAL A 120 34.37 17.24 14.83
CA VAL A 120 35.79 17.12 14.44
C VAL A 120 36.53 18.42 14.78
N ALA A 121 35.96 19.58 14.44
CA ALA A 121 36.57 20.88 14.71
C ALA A 121 36.71 21.21 16.21
N ARG A 122 35.80 20.71 17.06
CA ARG A 122 35.81 20.96 18.52
C ARG A 122 36.68 20.00 19.31
N THR A 123 37.08 18.87 18.73
CA THR A 123 37.84 17.84 19.44
C THR A 123 39.34 18.06 19.31
N GLU A 124 40.08 18.09 20.41
CA GLU A 124 41.54 18.22 20.40
C GLU A 124 42.28 16.89 20.14
N LYS A 125 41.60 15.75 20.33
CA LYS A 125 42.17 14.41 20.15
C LYS A 125 42.19 14.00 18.67
N THR A 126 43.36 14.05 18.05
CA THR A 126 43.58 13.67 16.63
C THR A 126 43.07 12.27 16.30
N MET A 127 43.29 11.28 17.18
CA MET A 127 42.78 9.91 16.99
C MET A 127 41.25 9.87 16.85
N PHE A 128 40.52 10.66 17.65
CA PHE A 128 39.07 10.71 17.57
C PHE A 128 38.59 11.39 16.28
N GLN A 129 39.25 12.48 15.87
CA GLN A 129 38.96 13.16 14.61
C GLN A 129 39.12 12.21 13.42
N VAL A 130 40.24 11.49 13.36
CA VAL A 130 40.54 10.53 12.28
C VAL A 130 39.48 9.43 12.24
N VAL A 131 39.13 8.84 13.38
CA VAL A 131 38.10 7.79 13.45
C VAL A 131 36.74 8.30 12.96
N VAL A 132 36.29 9.46 13.43
CA VAL A 132 35.00 10.03 13.03
C VAL A 132 34.95 10.36 11.54
N VAL A 133 36.01 10.96 11.00
CA VAL A 133 36.11 11.28 9.57
C VAL A 133 36.14 10.00 8.73
N LEU A 134 36.91 8.98 9.13
CA LEU A 134 36.97 7.71 8.41
C LEU A 134 35.61 7.00 8.39
N LEU A 135 34.89 6.97 9.51
CA LEU A 135 33.55 6.39 9.58
C LEU A 135 32.58 7.15 8.65
N TYR A 136 32.62 8.48 8.65
CA TYR A 136 31.77 9.30 7.79
C TYR A 136 32.07 9.08 6.30
N LEU A 137 33.35 9.07 5.92
CA LEU A 137 33.78 8.81 4.54
C LEU A 137 33.44 7.38 4.09
N SER A 138 33.56 6.40 4.99
CA SER A 138 33.17 5.00 4.71
C SER A 138 31.66 4.90 4.46
N ALA A 139 30.85 5.59 5.26
CA ALA A 139 29.39 5.64 5.05
C ALA A 139 29.02 6.32 3.73
N LEU A 140 29.67 7.44 3.39
CA LEU A 140 29.50 8.13 2.10
C LEU A 140 29.89 7.23 0.92
N LEU A 141 31.03 6.56 1.01
CA LEU A 141 31.49 5.64 -0.04
C LEU A 141 30.52 4.48 -0.21
N GLY A 142 30.08 3.85 0.89
CA GLY A 142 29.07 2.80 0.84
C GLY A 142 27.81 3.29 0.12
N LEU A 143 27.29 4.45 0.51
CA LEU A 143 26.12 5.03 -0.12
C LEU A 143 26.35 5.37 -1.60
N TYR A 144 27.54 5.80 -1.98
CA TYR A 144 27.88 6.06 -3.38
C TYR A 144 27.84 4.79 -4.25
N VAL A 145 28.20 3.63 -3.68
CA VAL A 145 28.23 2.34 -4.40
C VAL A 145 26.86 1.65 -4.39
N VAL A 146 25.98 1.92 -3.41
CA VAL A 146 24.64 1.30 -3.28
C VAL A 146 23.82 1.27 -4.58
N PRO A 147 23.75 2.34 -5.41
CA PRO A 147 22.98 2.33 -6.66
C PRO A 147 23.37 1.22 -7.63
N LEU A 148 24.61 0.73 -7.59
CA LEU A 148 25.06 -0.39 -8.43
C LEU A 148 24.41 -1.72 -8.05
N TYR A 149 23.86 -1.83 -6.84
CA TYR A 149 23.21 -3.03 -6.31
C TYR A 149 21.68 -2.93 -6.29
N ILE A 150 21.10 -1.79 -6.67
CA ILE A 150 19.64 -1.63 -6.71
C ILE A 150 19.11 -2.31 -7.99
N THR A 151 18.55 -3.51 -7.84
CA THR A 151 17.85 -4.21 -8.92
C THR A 151 16.38 -3.80 -8.97
N SER A 152 15.89 -3.40 -10.14
CA SER A 152 14.46 -3.11 -10.33
C SER A 152 13.73 -4.37 -10.81
N PRO A 153 12.68 -4.83 -10.12
CA PRO A 153 11.86 -5.95 -10.60
C PRO A 153 11.07 -5.59 -11.87
N CYS A 154 10.99 -4.31 -12.22
CA CYS A 154 10.30 -3.83 -13.42
C CYS A 154 11.14 -3.93 -14.69
N ILE A 155 12.46 -4.12 -14.57
CA ILE A 155 13.39 -4.26 -15.68
C ILE A 155 13.95 -5.67 -15.63
N MET A 156 13.17 -6.63 -16.15
CA MET A 156 13.56 -8.03 -16.27
C MET A 156 14.07 -8.33 -17.68
N ASP A 157 15.07 -9.19 -17.76
CA ASP A 157 15.50 -9.75 -19.04
C ASP A 157 14.36 -10.58 -19.65
N PRO A 158 13.95 -10.33 -20.91
CA PRO A 158 12.90 -11.09 -21.58
C PRO A 158 13.10 -12.61 -21.52
N THR A 159 14.36 -13.08 -21.48
CA THR A 159 14.71 -14.51 -21.41
C THR A 159 14.40 -15.15 -20.06
N THR A 160 14.20 -14.34 -19.01
CA THR A 160 13.92 -14.80 -17.64
C THR A 160 12.46 -14.68 -17.23
N LEU A 161 11.60 -14.16 -18.12
CA LEU A 161 10.18 -13.96 -17.84
C LEU A 161 9.48 -15.31 -17.67
N LYS A 162 8.66 -15.42 -16.61
CA LYS A 162 7.72 -16.53 -16.44
C LYS A 162 6.62 -16.47 -17.49
N GLN A 163 5.84 -17.54 -17.60
CA GLN A 163 4.67 -17.58 -18.48
C GLN A 163 3.77 -16.36 -18.24
N ARG A 164 3.28 -15.77 -19.34
CA ARG A 164 2.38 -14.62 -19.31
C ARG A 164 1.17 -14.94 -18.41
N PRO A 165 0.81 -14.04 -17.47
CA PRO A 165 -0.39 -14.24 -16.67
C PRO A 165 -1.65 -14.21 -17.54
N ASP A 166 -2.65 -14.96 -17.13
CA ASP A 166 -3.96 -14.90 -17.77
C ASP A 166 -4.55 -13.50 -17.67
N VAL A 167 -5.10 -13.03 -18.78
CA VAL A 167 -5.75 -11.73 -18.85
C VAL A 167 -7.25 -11.96 -18.82
N ILE A 168 -7.90 -11.50 -17.77
CA ILE A 168 -9.36 -11.61 -17.60
C ILE A 168 -9.98 -10.25 -17.89
N GLY A 169 -10.97 -10.22 -18.78
CA GLY A 169 -11.76 -9.02 -19.07
C GLY A 169 -12.70 -8.71 -17.92
N HIS A 170 -12.29 -7.81 -17.02
CA HIS A 170 -13.08 -7.33 -15.89
C HIS A 170 -14.33 -6.61 -16.40
N GLN A 171 -15.51 -7.14 -16.13
CA GLN A 171 -16.81 -6.70 -16.66
C GLN A 171 -16.82 -6.60 -18.20
N GLY A 172 -16.02 -7.45 -18.85
CA GLY A 172 -15.68 -7.39 -20.27
C GLY A 172 -14.53 -6.42 -20.56
N ALA A 173 -14.80 -5.36 -21.31
CA ALA A 173 -13.88 -4.29 -21.68
C ALA A 173 -14.50 -2.91 -21.37
N PRO A 174 -14.67 -2.55 -20.09
CA PRO A 174 -15.39 -1.35 -19.65
C PRO A 174 -14.74 -0.04 -20.10
N MET A 175 -13.50 -0.06 -20.59
CA MET A 175 -12.86 1.11 -21.21
C MET A 175 -13.24 1.30 -22.68
N LEU A 176 -13.82 0.30 -23.33
CA LEU A 176 -14.13 0.29 -24.77
C LEU A 176 -15.63 0.18 -25.07
N ALA A 177 -16.42 -0.33 -24.13
CA ALA A 177 -17.86 -0.49 -24.24
C ALA A 177 -18.50 -0.51 -22.85
N PRO A 178 -19.82 -0.25 -22.73
CA PRO A 178 -20.51 -0.19 -21.45
C PRO A 178 -20.34 -1.50 -20.67
N GLU A 179 -19.86 -1.41 -19.43
CA GLU A 179 -19.55 -2.56 -18.57
C GLU A 179 -20.71 -3.57 -18.45
N ASN A 180 -20.40 -4.85 -18.25
CA ASN A 180 -21.40 -5.92 -18.05
C ASN A 180 -22.44 -6.05 -19.18
N THR A 181 -22.16 -5.53 -20.39
CA THR A 181 -22.98 -5.72 -21.58
C THR A 181 -22.38 -6.73 -22.55
N LEU A 182 -23.21 -7.33 -23.40
CA LEU A 182 -22.74 -8.21 -24.48
C LEU A 182 -21.70 -7.51 -25.38
N TRP A 183 -21.86 -6.21 -25.63
CA TRP A 183 -20.90 -5.41 -26.39
C TRP A 183 -19.54 -5.33 -25.70
N SER A 184 -19.52 -5.13 -24.38
CA SER A 184 -18.28 -5.15 -23.58
C SER A 184 -17.56 -6.49 -23.65
N PHE A 185 -18.29 -7.59 -23.54
CA PHE A 185 -17.70 -8.93 -23.69
C PHE A 185 -17.21 -9.20 -25.12
N GLN A 186 -17.93 -8.73 -26.15
CA GLN A 186 -17.46 -8.83 -27.54
C GLN A 186 -16.17 -8.05 -27.79
N ARG A 187 -16.03 -6.86 -27.20
CA ARG A 187 -14.78 -6.09 -27.27
C ARG A 187 -13.64 -6.78 -26.54
N ALA A 188 -13.92 -7.37 -25.38
CA ALA A 188 -12.93 -8.16 -24.66
C ALA A 188 -12.48 -9.40 -25.45
N LEU A 189 -13.41 -10.11 -26.11
CA LEU A 189 -13.09 -11.23 -27.01
C LEU A 189 -12.12 -10.82 -28.12
N GLN A 190 -12.31 -9.64 -28.72
CA GLN A 190 -11.41 -9.12 -29.77
C GLN A 190 -9.99 -8.82 -29.26
N MET A 191 -9.79 -8.70 -27.94
CA MET A 191 -8.49 -8.44 -27.30
C MET A 191 -7.76 -9.72 -26.85
N ASN A 192 -8.24 -10.92 -27.23
CA ASN A 192 -7.65 -12.21 -26.85
C ASN A 192 -7.47 -12.37 -25.33
N VAL A 193 -8.50 -12.01 -24.55
CA VAL A 193 -8.55 -12.31 -23.11
C VAL A 193 -8.72 -13.82 -22.88
N THR A 194 -8.14 -14.34 -21.80
CA THR A 194 -8.28 -15.75 -21.39
C THR A 194 -9.69 -16.05 -20.86
N GLY A 195 -10.37 -15.05 -20.29
CA GLY A 195 -11.72 -15.20 -19.75
C GLY A 195 -12.40 -13.87 -19.46
N PHE A 196 -13.61 -13.95 -18.93
CA PHE A 196 -14.42 -12.80 -18.51
C PHE A 196 -14.70 -12.88 -17.02
N GLU A 197 -14.75 -11.71 -16.41
CA GLU A 197 -15.37 -11.53 -15.11
C GLU A 197 -16.65 -10.71 -15.30
N ALA A 198 -17.67 -11.03 -14.49
CA ALA A 198 -18.98 -10.40 -14.54
C ALA A 198 -19.60 -10.42 -13.14
N ASP A 199 -20.29 -9.34 -12.80
CA ASP A 199 -20.98 -9.20 -11.53
C ASP A 199 -22.46 -9.56 -11.71
N VAL A 200 -22.98 -10.41 -10.83
CA VAL A 200 -24.37 -10.89 -10.90
C VAL A 200 -25.17 -10.40 -9.69
N ALA A 201 -26.30 -9.78 -9.97
CA ALA A 201 -27.34 -9.46 -9.00
C ALA A 201 -28.59 -10.31 -9.29
N ILE A 202 -29.50 -10.40 -8.31
CA ILE A 202 -30.77 -11.12 -8.43
C ILE A 202 -31.89 -10.11 -8.22
N SER A 203 -32.84 -10.05 -9.15
CA SER A 203 -34.03 -9.19 -9.05
C SER A 203 -35.00 -9.70 -7.99
N VAL A 204 -36.00 -8.88 -7.63
CA VAL A 204 -36.98 -9.23 -6.57
C VAL A 204 -37.84 -10.44 -6.94
N ASP A 205 -38.02 -10.68 -8.24
CA ASP A 205 -38.70 -11.82 -8.84
C ASP A 205 -37.75 -12.99 -9.17
N GLY A 206 -36.50 -12.94 -8.70
CA GLY A 206 -35.56 -14.07 -8.73
C GLY A 206 -34.80 -14.25 -10.05
N VAL A 207 -34.81 -13.26 -10.95
CA VAL A 207 -34.11 -13.31 -12.24
C VAL A 207 -32.68 -12.77 -12.09
N PRO A 208 -31.64 -13.57 -12.40
CA PRO A 208 -30.27 -13.08 -12.39
C PRO A 208 -30.02 -12.09 -13.52
N PHE A 209 -29.32 -11.00 -13.22
CA PHE A 209 -28.90 -10.00 -14.19
C PHE A 209 -27.50 -9.47 -13.87
N LEU A 210 -26.84 -8.86 -14.85
CA LEU A 210 -25.48 -8.34 -14.66
C LEU A 210 -25.51 -6.91 -14.11
N MET A 211 -24.93 -6.72 -12.92
CA MET A 211 -24.85 -5.43 -12.25
C MET A 211 -23.77 -5.45 -11.17
N HIS A 212 -22.83 -4.52 -11.27
CA HIS A 212 -21.76 -4.33 -10.28
C HIS A 212 -22.22 -3.47 -9.10
N ASP A 213 -22.99 -2.42 -9.40
CA ASP A 213 -23.34 -1.41 -8.41
C ASP A 213 -24.54 -1.85 -7.56
N ARG A 214 -24.57 -1.34 -6.32
CA ARG A 214 -25.73 -1.52 -5.44
C ARG A 214 -27.00 -0.87 -6.00
N THR A 215 -26.87 0.23 -6.76
CA THR A 215 -28.01 0.95 -7.35
C THR A 215 -27.82 1.11 -8.85
N LEU A 216 -28.91 1.32 -9.59
CA LEU A 216 -28.91 1.40 -11.06
C LEU A 216 -28.46 2.77 -11.60
N ARG A 217 -28.18 3.73 -10.71
CA ARG A 217 -28.06 5.16 -11.02
C ARG A 217 -26.92 5.52 -11.95
N ARG A 218 -25.75 4.86 -11.80
CA ARG A 218 -24.53 5.22 -12.56
C ARG A 218 -24.55 4.66 -13.97
N THR A 219 -25.00 3.42 -14.13
CA THR A 219 -24.84 2.63 -15.36
C THR A 219 -26.13 2.46 -16.13
N THR A 220 -27.20 3.16 -15.75
CA THR A 220 -28.49 3.16 -16.47
C THR A 220 -29.12 4.55 -16.50
N ASP A 221 -30.30 4.66 -17.11
CA ASP A 221 -31.15 5.86 -17.11
C ASP A 221 -32.30 5.81 -16.10
N VAL A 222 -32.14 5.04 -15.01
CA VAL A 222 -33.16 4.90 -13.93
C VAL A 222 -33.64 6.24 -13.38
N GLU A 223 -32.80 7.28 -13.32
CA GLU A 223 -33.20 8.62 -12.86
C GLU A 223 -34.31 9.23 -13.71
N LYS A 224 -34.41 8.85 -14.99
CA LYS A 224 -35.43 9.32 -15.92
C LYS A 224 -36.66 8.42 -15.94
N VAL A 225 -36.45 7.10 -15.89
CA VAL A 225 -37.53 6.11 -16.01
C VAL A 225 -38.26 5.92 -14.67
N PHE A 226 -37.51 5.86 -13.57
CA PHE A 226 -38.02 5.65 -12.21
C PHE A 226 -37.38 6.64 -11.22
N PRO A 227 -37.69 7.95 -11.31
CA PRO A 227 -37.03 9.00 -10.52
C PRO A 227 -37.14 8.78 -9.00
N ASP A 228 -38.27 8.25 -8.52
CA ASP A 228 -38.53 8.01 -7.10
C ASP A 228 -37.78 6.79 -6.54
N ARG A 229 -37.25 5.92 -7.42
CA ARG A 229 -36.59 4.66 -7.06
C ARG A 229 -35.09 4.66 -7.40
N GLN A 230 -34.52 5.79 -7.82
CA GLN A 230 -33.13 5.87 -8.28
C GLN A 230 -32.06 5.48 -7.24
N MET A 231 -32.38 5.55 -5.94
CA MET A 231 -31.49 5.19 -4.83
C MET A 231 -31.79 3.80 -4.25
N GLU A 232 -32.82 3.14 -4.78
CA GLU A 232 -33.21 1.80 -4.37
C GLU A 232 -32.15 0.79 -4.81
N ASP A 233 -32.02 -0.28 -4.03
CA ASP A 233 -31.12 -1.37 -4.36
C ASP A 233 -31.56 -2.02 -5.68
N ALA A 234 -30.61 -2.32 -6.57
CA ALA A 234 -30.89 -2.94 -7.85
C ALA A 234 -31.65 -4.27 -7.71
N SER A 235 -31.44 -4.98 -6.59
CA SER A 235 -32.13 -6.23 -6.26
C SER A 235 -33.63 -6.08 -5.94
N PHE A 236 -34.13 -4.89 -5.64
CA PHE A 236 -35.57 -4.66 -5.39
C PHE A 236 -36.38 -4.36 -6.65
N PHE A 237 -35.72 -4.18 -7.80
CA PHE A 237 -36.41 -4.08 -9.08
C PHE A 237 -36.84 -5.47 -9.56
N ASN A 238 -38.00 -5.55 -10.20
CA ASN A 238 -38.40 -6.77 -10.93
C ASN A 238 -37.79 -6.76 -12.34
N TRP A 239 -37.78 -7.91 -13.00
CA TRP A 239 -37.18 -8.04 -14.33
C TRP A 239 -37.84 -7.14 -15.38
N THR A 240 -39.16 -6.94 -15.29
CA THR A 240 -39.93 -6.12 -16.25
C THR A 240 -39.54 -4.64 -16.17
N ASP A 241 -39.26 -4.13 -14.96
CA ASP A 241 -38.77 -2.77 -14.73
C ASP A 241 -37.32 -2.65 -15.24
N LEU A 242 -36.46 -3.64 -14.93
CA LEU A 242 -35.07 -3.65 -15.35
C LEU A 242 -34.92 -3.63 -16.88
N GLN A 243 -35.77 -4.33 -17.61
CA GLN A 243 -35.76 -4.37 -19.08
C GLN A 243 -36.08 -3.02 -19.74
N GLN A 244 -36.72 -2.09 -19.03
CA GLN A 244 -37.04 -0.75 -19.55
C GLN A 244 -35.84 0.18 -19.53
N LEU A 245 -34.80 -0.14 -18.76
CA LEU A 245 -33.64 0.72 -18.55
C LEU A 245 -32.62 0.60 -19.67
N ASN A 246 -32.01 1.73 -20.03
CA ASN A 246 -30.89 1.79 -20.95
C ASN A 246 -29.56 1.69 -20.21
N ALA A 247 -28.90 0.53 -20.29
CA ALA A 247 -27.62 0.27 -19.63
C ALA A 247 -26.36 0.67 -20.43
N GLY A 248 -26.49 1.48 -21.50
CA GLY A 248 -25.36 1.77 -22.41
C GLY A 248 -25.17 3.24 -22.79
N GLN A 249 -26.23 4.05 -22.81
CA GLN A 249 -26.16 5.44 -23.25
C GLN A 249 -25.27 6.32 -22.37
N TRP A 250 -25.14 5.98 -21.08
CA TRP A 250 -24.26 6.70 -20.16
C TRP A 250 -22.79 6.67 -20.62
N PHE A 251 -22.38 5.64 -21.36
CA PHE A 251 -21.01 5.44 -21.84
C PHE A 251 -20.63 6.38 -22.99
N LEU A 252 -21.62 6.93 -23.70
CA LEU A 252 -21.40 7.82 -24.85
C LEU A 252 -21.21 9.29 -24.45
N LYS A 253 -21.29 9.61 -23.16
CA LYS A 253 -21.16 10.97 -22.63
C LYS A 253 -19.74 11.23 -22.16
#